data_AF-A0A353QBL5-F1
#
_entry.id   AF-A0A353QBL5-F1
#
_cell.length_a   1.000
_cell.length_b   1.000
_cell.length_c   1.000
_cell.angle_alpha   90.00
_cell.angle_beta   90.00
_cell.angle_gamma   90.00
#
_symmetry.space_group_name_H-M   'P 1'
#
loop_
_entity.id
_entity.type
_entity.pdbx_description
1 polymer ?
#
loop_
_entity_poly.entity_id
_entity_poly.type
_entity_poly.pdbx_seq_one_letter_code
_entity_poly.pdbx_strand_id
1 'polypeptide(L)'
;ESENSQTGAFEDTYAGYLFAYFTGNNVDGEAVRYAVSYDGYNYYALNENRPVIDSKKISSTGGVRDPHILRGQDGRTFYMVLTDMTASKGWDSNRAMVLLKSSDLIHWTSSIINIQQKYSGQEDLKRVWAPQTIFDPEAGKYMVYWSMKHGDGPDIIYYAYANEQFTGLEGEPEPLFLPQNGKSCIDGDIILKDGLFYMFYKTEGHGNGIKLATTRSLTSGQWTEHDDYKQQTADAVEGSGVFKRIGSDKYILMYDVYGKGKYQFTESYDLENFRVIDHEISMDFHPRHGSIIPITQPELDGLLKKWGKPGKTGPAISNPVLKGFFADPDVLYSHKTDKYYIYPTSDGYTGWSGTYFKTFSSDDLTEWKDEGIILDLNTDVSWADRNAWAPCIIEKKTPGGYKYYYYFTAAQKIGVAVADDPAGPFTDSGKPLIDFRPQGVRGGQEIDPEVFCDPVTGKNYLYWGNGYMAVAELNDDMISIRKNTVKVMTPDNTFREAIHVFFRNGTYYFLWSEDDTRSENYRVRYAMAKSPAGPLTIPEDNLILSKKPEEGIYGTGHNSTVKRPGKDEWYIVYHRFYRPDGIRMGEAAGYHREVCIDKMNFRADGTIIPVVSTP
;
A
#
# COMPACT_ATOMS: atom_id res chain seq x y z
N GLU A 1 -32.61 16.00 13.37
CA GLU A 1 -31.31 16.67 13.08
C GLU A 1 -30.18 16.30 14.06
N SER A 2 -30.27 15.22 14.87
CA SER A 2 -29.21 14.89 15.85
C SER A 2 -28.64 13.46 15.76
N GLU A 3 -29.02 12.64 14.78
CA GLU A 3 -28.51 11.26 14.66
C GLU A 3 -27.26 11.13 13.78
N ASN A 4 -26.95 12.14 12.96
CA ASN A 4 -25.80 12.11 12.06
C ASN A 4 -24.48 12.58 12.70
N SER A 5 -24.48 12.92 14.01
CA SER A 5 -23.34 13.61 14.64
C SER A 5 -22.35 12.71 15.37
N GLN A 6 -22.70 11.47 15.75
CA GLN A 6 -21.76 10.56 16.42
C GLN A 6 -21.05 9.59 15.48
N THR A 7 -21.70 9.05 14.45
CA THR A 7 -21.04 8.22 13.43
C THR A 7 -20.12 9.05 12.52
N GLY A 8 -20.53 10.28 12.17
CA GLY A 8 -19.69 11.23 11.43
C GLY A 8 -18.46 11.73 12.18
N ALA A 9 -18.46 11.69 13.53
CA ALA A 9 -17.32 12.17 14.33
C ALA A 9 -16.11 11.22 14.31
N PHE A 10 -16.29 9.96 13.90
CA PHE A 10 -15.21 8.97 13.82
C PHE A 10 -14.68 8.75 12.40
N GLU A 11 -15.43 9.09 11.34
CA GLU A 11 -14.96 8.92 9.96
C GLU A 11 -13.64 9.65 9.70
N ASP A 12 -13.46 10.85 10.27
CA ASP A 12 -12.23 11.66 10.18
C ASP A 12 -11.02 11.06 10.94
N THR A 13 -11.24 10.00 11.74
CA THR A 13 -10.20 9.35 12.55
C THR A 13 -9.76 8.00 12.02
N TYR A 14 -10.43 7.48 10.98
CA TYR A 14 -10.11 6.19 10.40
C TYR A 14 -8.86 6.27 9.50
N ALA A 15 -7.96 5.30 9.69
CA ALA A 15 -6.70 5.21 8.96
C ALA A 15 -6.63 3.97 8.06
N GLY A 16 -7.64 3.08 8.13
CA GLY A 16 -7.69 1.87 7.35
C GLY A 16 -8.83 0.95 7.77
N TYR A 17 -8.69 -0.32 7.42
CA TYR A 17 -9.69 -1.37 7.62
C TYR A 17 -9.06 -2.60 8.28
N LEU A 18 -9.84 -3.28 9.10
CA LEU A 18 -9.57 -4.61 9.61
C LEU A 18 -10.51 -5.61 8.94
N PHE A 19 -9.95 -6.66 8.33
CA PHE A 19 -10.69 -7.80 7.79
C PHE A 19 -10.53 -8.99 8.74
N ALA A 20 -11.63 -9.46 9.33
CA ALA A 20 -11.69 -10.73 10.06
C ALA A 20 -12.22 -11.84 9.15
N TYR A 21 -11.50 -12.95 9.04
CA TYR A 21 -11.84 -14.07 8.13
C TYR A 21 -11.34 -15.43 8.66
N PHE A 22 -11.70 -16.51 7.97
CA PHE A 22 -11.09 -17.84 8.11
C PHE A 22 -10.68 -18.37 6.72
N THR A 23 -9.99 -19.51 6.61
CA THR A 23 -9.35 -19.91 5.32
C THR A 23 -9.79 -21.25 4.77
N GLY A 24 -10.49 -22.10 5.53
CA GLY A 24 -10.84 -23.43 5.02
C GLY A 24 -11.68 -24.29 5.96
N ASN A 25 -11.87 -25.55 5.55
CA ASN A 25 -12.69 -26.55 6.26
C ASN A 25 -11.86 -27.53 7.10
N ASN A 26 -10.56 -27.29 7.25
CA ASN A 26 -9.71 -28.06 8.16
C ASN A 26 -9.58 -27.30 9.48
N VAL A 27 -9.27 -28.01 10.57
CA VAL A 27 -9.22 -27.43 11.93
C VAL A 27 -8.32 -26.19 12.02
N ASP A 28 -7.22 -26.16 11.27
CA ASP A 28 -6.33 -24.99 11.25
C ASP A 28 -6.96 -23.81 10.50
N GLY A 29 -7.64 -24.08 9.39
CA GLY A 29 -8.35 -23.10 8.57
C GLY A 29 -9.64 -22.58 9.19
N GLU A 30 -10.25 -23.33 10.10
CA GLU A 30 -11.45 -22.97 10.89
C GLU A 30 -11.04 -22.19 12.15
N ALA A 31 -10.38 -21.06 11.93
CA ALA A 31 -9.92 -20.18 13.00
C ALA A 31 -9.87 -18.72 12.52
N VAL A 32 -10.15 -17.79 13.45
CA VAL A 32 -10.14 -16.35 13.18
C VAL A 32 -8.73 -15.90 12.80
N ARG A 33 -8.64 -15.20 11.66
CA ARG A 33 -7.46 -14.53 11.13
C ARG A 33 -7.79 -13.08 10.83
N TYR A 34 -6.77 -12.25 10.82
CA TYR A 34 -6.88 -10.84 10.49
C TYR A 34 -6.04 -10.45 9.29
N ALA A 35 -6.53 -9.47 8.55
CA ALA A 35 -5.77 -8.69 7.58
C ALA A 35 -6.09 -7.20 7.77
N VAL A 36 -5.16 -6.34 7.38
CA VAL A 36 -5.36 -4.88 7.39
C VAL A 36 -5.25 -4.30 5.99
N SER A 37 -5.96 -3.22 5.74
CA SER A 37 -5.85 -2.43 4.52
C SER A 37 -5.82 -0.95 4.84
N TYR A 38 -4.96 -0.17 4.19
CA TYR A 38 -4.91 1.29 4.36
C TYR A 38 -5.93 2.02 3.47
N ASP A 39 -6.36 1.39 2.37
CA ASP A 39 -7.13 2.05 1.29
C ASP A 39 -8.48 1.38 0.98
N GLY A 40 -8.70 0.18 1.53
CA GLY A 40 -9.88 -0.65 1.27
C GLY A 40 -9.78 -1.46 -0.03
N TYR A 41 -8.59 -1.53 -0.63
CA TYR A 41 -8.32 -2.26 -1.87
C TYR A 41 -7.20 -3.29 -1.71
N ASN A 42 -6.15 -2.92 -0.98
CA ASN A 42 -4.98 -3.74 -0.78
C ASN A 42 -4.97 -4.25 0.66
N TYR A 43 -5.23 -5.55 0.84
CA TYR A 43 -5.30 -6.19 2.15
C TYR A 43 -4.10 -7.10 2.38
N TYR A 44 -3.58 -7.05 3.59
CA TYR A 44 -2.40 -7.82 3.97
C TYR A 44 -2.64 -8.59 5.26
N ALA A 45 -2.39 -9.89 5.24
CA ALA A 45 -2.60 -10.76 6.39
C ALA A 45 -1.68 -10.38 7.55
N LEU A 46 -2.27 -10.21 8.74
CA LEU A 46 -1.52 -10.11 9.98
C LEU A 46 -1.07 -11.50 10.44
N ASN A 47 -0.07 -11.53 11.32
CA ASN A 47 0.43 -12.75 11.97
C ASN A 47 0.86 -13.84 10.96
N GLU A 48 1.37 -13.43 9.79
CA GLU A 48 1.74 -14.35 8.69
C GLU A 48 0.58 -15.29 8.31
N ASN A 49 -0.65 -14.77 8.30
CA ASN A 49 -1.87 -15.51 8.00
C ASN A 49 -2.15 -16.69 8.98
N ARG A 50 -1.54 -16.67 10.17
CA ARG A 50 -1.85 -17.60 11.27
C ARG A 50 -3.04 -17.07 12.09
N PRO A 51 -3.78 -17.97 12.77
CA PRO A 51 -4.87 -17.56 13.65
C PRO A 51 -4.48 -16.50 14.69
N VAL A 52 -5.34 -15.52 14.90
CA VAL A 52 -5.16 -14.45 15.90
C VAL A 52 -5.79 -14.81 17.26
N ILE A 53 -6.71 -15.78 17.27
CA ILE A 53 -7.35 -16.33 18.47
C ILE A 53 -7.24 -17.86 18.42
N ASP A 54 -6.83 -18.46 19.53
CA ASP A 54 -6.81 -19.93 19.68
C ASP A 54 -8.24 -20.46 19.79
N SER A 55 -8.75 -21.04 18.71
CA SER A 55 -10.13 -21.52 18.61
C SER A 55 -10.47 -22.56 19.67
N LYS A 56 -9.51 -23.37 20.11
CA LYS A 56 -9.72 -24.40 21.14
C LYS A 56 -10.07 -23.83 22.52
N LYS A 57 -9.76 -22.55 22.75
CA LYS A 57 -10.08 -21.87 24.02
C LYS A 57 -11.46 -21.23 24.03
N ILE A 58 -12.01 -20.94 22.85
CA ILE A 58 -13.25 -20.16 22.70
C ILE A 58 -14.42 -20.95 22.13
N SER A 59 -14.16 -22.13 21.55
CA SER A 59 -15.15 -22.97 20.87
C SER A 59 -15.34 -24.31 21.56
N SER A 60 -16.58 -24.80 21.60
CA SER A 60 -16.92 -26.13 22.12
C SER A 60 -16.55 -27.25 21.13
N THR A 61 -16.47 -26.94 19.84
CA THR A 61 -16.07 -27.90 18.80
C THR A 61 -14.56 -27.91 18.55
N GLY A 62 -13.85 -26.85 18.93
CA GLY A 62 -12.41 -26.65 18.71
C GLY A 62 -12.06 -25.84 17.46
N GLY A 63 -13.06 -25.40 16.69
CA GLY A 63 -12.92 -24.58 15.48
C GLY A 63 -14.03 -23.52 15.41
N VAL A 64 -13.77 -22.44 14.68
CA VAL A 64 -14.71 -21.33 14.48
C VAL A 64 -14.71 -20.85 13.04
N ARG A 65 -15.87 -20.38 12.58
CA ARG A 65 -16.08 -19.90 11.21
C ARG A 65 -16.87 -18.60 11.21
N ASP A 66 -16.93 -17.99 10.04
CA ASP A 66 -17.81 -16.87 9.70
C ASP A 66 -17.68 -15.68 10.69
N PRO A 67 -16.47 -15.13 10.92
CA PRO A 67 -16.29 -13.97 11.79
C PRO A 67 -17.02 -12.74 11.28
N HIS A 68 -18.01 -12.30 12.05
CA HIS A 68 -18.62 -10.99 11.91
C HIS A 68 -18.15 -10.05 13.03
N ILE A 69 -17.46 -8.95 12.68
CA ILE A 69 -16.93 -7.96 13.62
C ILE A 69 -17.68 -6.63 13.51
N LEU A 70 -17.95 -5.99 14.65
CA LEU A 70 -18.67 -4.73 14.76
C LEU A 70 -17.98 -3.79 15.76
N ARG A 71 -17.83 -2.51 15.39
CA ARG A 71 -17.53 -1.44 16.35
C ARG A 71 -18.83 -0.99 17.03
N GLY A 72 -18.84 -0.98 18.35
CA GLY A 72 -19.97 -0.49 19.13
C GLY A 72 -20.22 1.01 18.96
N GLN A 73 -21.44 1.43 19.23
CA GLN A 73 -21.89 2.83 19.23
C GLN A 73 -21.09 3.72 20.20
N ASP A 74 -20.41 3.14 21.20
CA ASP A 74 -19.52 3.89 22.09
C ASP A 74 -18.15 4.24 21.46
N GLY A 75 -17.90 3.77 20.23
CA GLY A 75 -16.70 4.03 19.44
C GLY A 75 -15.46 3.24 19.86
N ARG A 76 -15.49 2.53 20.99
CA ARG A 76 -14.31 1.92 21.64
C ARG A 76 -14.47 0.45 22.01
N THR A 77 -15.69 -0.05 22.05
CA THR A 77 -15.99 -1.47 22.26
C THR A 77 -16.12 -2.17 20.91
N PHE A 78 -15.55 -3.36 20.81
CA PHE A 78 -15.66 -4.21 19.63
C PHE A 78 -16.34 -5.51 19.99
N TYR A 79 -17.23 -5.95 19.12
CA TYR A 79 -17.95 -7.21 19.23
C TYR A 79 -17.59 -8.08 18.04
N MET A 80 -17.42 -9.38 18.28
CA MET A 80 -17.31 -10.35 17.20
C MET A 80 -18.18 -11.56 17.53
N VAL A 81 -18.86 -12.10 16.53
CA VAL A 81 -19.62 -13.34 16.64
C VAL A 81 -19.12 -14.35 15.61
N LEU A 82 -19.18 -15.63 15.97
CA LEU A 82 -18.63 -16.73 15.19
C LEU A 82 -19.55 -17.94 15.22
N THR A 83 -19.59 -18.69 14.12
CA THR A 83 -20.10 -20.06 14.11
C THR A 83 -19.17 -20.95 14.92
N ASP A 84 -19.67 -21.67 15.93
CA ASP A 84 -18.90 -22.68 16.66
C ASP A 84 -18.97 -24.02 15.92
N MET A 85 -17.96 -24.30 15.10
CA MET A 85 -17.97 -25.44 14.19
C MET A 85 -16.59 -25.98 13.84
N THR A 86 -16.52 -27.30 13.71
CA THR A 86 -15.41 -27.99 13.06
C THR A 86 -15.97 -28.92 11.98
N ALA A 87 -15.75 -28.64 10.70
CA ALA A 87 -16.39 -29.37 9.59
C ALA A 87 -16.03 -30.86 9.56
N SER A 88 -14.85 -31.25 10.07
CA SER A 88 -14.46 -32.66 10.21
C SER A 88 -15.35 -33.47 11.16
N LYS A 89 -16.15 -32.80 12.01
CA LYS A 89 -17.14 -33.41 12.90
C LYS A 89 -18.54 -33.53 12.28
N GLY A 90 -18.70 -33.11 11.02
CA GLY A 90 -19.95 -33.14 10.26
C GLY A 90 -20.65 -31.77 10.18
N TRP A 91 -21.60 -31.65 9.26
CA TRP A 91 -22.34 -30.40 9.01
C TRP A 91 -23.59 -30.22 9.88
N ASP A 92 -23.90 -31.22 10.70
CA ASP A 92 -24.99 -31.21 11.70
C ASP A 92 -24.44 -31.14 13.14
N SER A 93 -23.16 -30.79 13.32
CA SER A 93 -22.48 -30.80 14.63
C SER A 93 -22.40 -29.43 15.30
N ASN A 94 -23.01 -28.38 14.73
CA ASN A 94 -22.78 -26.98 15.07
C ASN A 94 -24.07 -26.30 15.57
N ARG A 95 -24.34 -26.42 16.87
CA ARG A 95 -25.56 -25.87 17.51
C ARG A 95 -25.27 -24.62 18.33
N ALA A 96 -24.06 -24.10 18.20
CA ALA A 96 -23.57 -23.03 19.03
C ALA A 96 -22.95 -21.90 18.21
N MET A 97 -22.88 -20.74 18.84
CA MET A 97 -22.13 -19.58 18.39
C MET A 97 -21.20 -19.12 19.50
N VAL A 98 -20.13 -18.44 19.14
CA VAL A 98 -19.23 -17.77 20.07
C VAL A 98 -19.48 -16.27 19.99
N LEU A 99 -19.64 -15.63 21.14
CA LEU A 99 -19.67 -14.18 21.30
C LEU A 99 -18.32 -13.73 21.86
N LEU A 100 -17.75 -12.69 21.29
CA LEU A 100 -16.48 -12.10 21.66
C LEU A 100 -16.65 -10.60 21.91
N LYS A 101 -15.98 -10.09 22.95
CA LYS A 101 -15.93 -8.65 23.27
C LYS A 101 -14.49 -8.20 23.51
N SER A 102 -14.13 -7.04 22.97
CA SER A 102 -12.80 -6.43 23.11
C SER A 102 -12.89 -4.91 23.21
N SER A 103 -11.83 -4.28 23.72
CA SER A 103 -11.62 -2.82 23.67
C SER A 103 -10.41 -2.42 22.83
N ASP A 104 -9.69 -3.38 22.25
CA ASP A 104 -8.42 -3.14 21.56
C ASP A 104 -8.20 -4.03 20.32
N LEU A 105 -9.21 -4.81 19.92
CA LEU A 105 -9.18 -5.78 18.81
C LEU A 105 -8.20 -6.95 19.00
N ILE A 106 -7.40 -6.97 20.07
CA ILE A 106 -6.32 -7.92 20.31
C ILE A 106 -6.71 -8.91 21.40
N HIS A 107 -7.21 -8.41 22.53
CA HIS A 107 -7.60 -9.21 23.67
C HIS A 107 -9.12 -9.33 23.69
N TRP A 108 -9.58 -10.58 23.68
CA TRP A 108 -11.00 -10.91 23.59
C TRP A 108 -11.44 -11.69 24.82
N THR A 109 -12.57 -11.30 25.41
CA THR A 109 -13.36 -12.19 26.25
C THR A 109 -14.31 -12.99 25.36
N SER A 110 -14.60 -14.23 25.74
CA SER A 110 -15.44 -15.13 24.94
C SER A 110 -16.56 -15.76 25.77
N SER A 111 -17.71 -15.98 25.15
CA SER A 111 -18.82 -16.78 25.67
C SER A 111 -19.38 -17.68 24.58
N ILE A 112 -19.82 -18.88 24.95
CA ILE A 112 -20.43 -19.84 24.01
C ILE A 112 -21.93 -19.90 24.31
N ILE A 113 -22.74 -19.81 23.26
CA ILE A 113 -24.19 -19.99 23.35
C ILE A 113 -24.57 -21.19 22.49
N ASN A 114 -24.87 -22.31 23.14
CA ASN A 114 -25.46 -23.46 22.47
C ASN A 114 -26.99 -23.32 22.48
N ILE A 115 -27.57 -23.04 21.31
CA ILE A 115 -29.01 -22.76 21.18
C ILE A 115 -29.85 -23.97 21.59
N GLN A 116 -29.45 -25.17 21.15
CA GLN A 116 -30.16 -26.40 21.48
C GLN A 116 -30.20 -26.68 22.99
N GLN A 117 -29.12 -26.36 23.70
CA GLN A 117 -29.05 -26.59 25.15
C GLN A 117 -29.70 -25.48 25.97
N LYS A 118 -29.64 -24.24 25.48
CA LYS A 118 -30.11 -23.07 26.22
C LYS A 118 -31.63 -22.92 26.17
N TYR A 119 -32.27 -23.27 25.06
CA TYR A 119 -33.69 -23.02 24.80
C TYR A 119 -34.46 -24.32 24.61
N SER A 120 -35.67 -24.40 25.16
CA SER A 120 -36.59 -25.52 24.93
C SER A 120 -37.11 -25.56 23.49
N GLY A 121 -37.51 -26.74 23.00
CA GLY A 121 -38.11 -26.86 21.66
C GLY A 121 -37.10 -26.84 20.51
N GLN A 122 -35.82 -27.10 20.80
CA GLN A 122 -34.71 -27.07 19.85
C GLN A 122 -34.14 -28.48 19.58
N GLU A 123 -34.90 -29.52 19.90
CA GLU A 123 -34.44 -30.93 19.85
C GLU A 123 -34.05 -31.36 18.43
N ASP A 124 -34.73 -30.83 17.40
CA ASP A 124 -34.47 -31.11 16.00
C ASP A 124 -33.58 -30.05 15.30
N LEU A 125 -33.01 -29.11 16.05
CA LEU A 125 -32.05 -28.13 15.54
C LEU A 125 -30.81 -28.84 14.98
N LYS A 126 -30.55 -28.63 13.68
CA LYS A 126 -29.41 -29.20 12.96
C LYS A 126 -28.19 -28.29 12.98
N ARG A 127 -28.39 -26.98 12.81
CA ARG A 127 -27.29 -26.02 12.63
C ARG A 127 -27.64 -24.59 13.05
N VAL A 128 -26.62 -23.89 13.53
CA VAL A 128 -26.53 -22.45 13.82
C VAL A 128 -25.36 -21.93 13.00
N TRP A 129 -25.61 -21.06 12.03
CA TRP A 129 -24.61 -20.59 11.06
C TRP A 129 -24.57 -19.08 10.91
N ALA A 130 -23.36 -18.60 10.63
CA ALA A 130 -23.04 -17.24 10.23
C ALA A 130 -23.72 -16.18 11.10
N PRO A 131 -23.51 -16.21 12.44
CA PRO A 131 -24.03 -15.16 13.28
C PRO A 131 -23.39 -13.83 12.90
N GLN A 132 -24.18 -12.77 12.93
CA GLN A 132 -23.76 -11.40 12.68
C GLN A 132 -24.36 -10.47 13.74
N THR A 133 -23.91 -9.22 13.80
CA THR A 133 -24.34 -8.27 14.84
C THR A 133 -24.60 -6.90 14.25
N ILE A 134 -25.73 -6.30 14.60
CA ILE A 134 -26.09 -4.92 14.23
C ILE A 134 -26.63 -4.17 15.46
N PHE A 135 -26.44 -2.86 15.51
CA PHE A 135 -27.12 -2.03 16.51
C PHE A 135 -28.53 -1.70 16.02
N ASP A 136 -29.53 -2.01 16.83
CA ASP A 136 -30.92 -1.65 16.59
C ASP A 136 -31.24 -0.34 17.33
N PRO A 137 -31.44 0.78 16.60
CA PRO A 137 -31.75 2.06 17.22
C PRO A 137 -33.13 2.09 17.90
N GLU A 138 -34.11 1.28 17.43
CA GLU A 138 -35.45 1.26 18.03
C GLU A 138 -35.42 0.59 19.42
N ALA A 139 -34.64 -0.48 19.56
CA ALA A 139 -34.45 -1.20 20.82
C ALA A 139 -33.36 -0.59 21.71
N GLY A 140 -32.45 0.21 21.14
CA GLY A 140 -31.26 0.72 21.84
C GLY A 140 -30.28 -0.38 22.24
N LYS A 141 -30.24 -1.49 21.49
CA LYS A 141 -29.50 -2.71 21.83
C LYS A 141 -28.78 -3.30 20.61
N TYR A 142 -27.78 -4.13 20.86
CA TYR A 142 -27.17 -4.93 19.80
C TYR A 142 -28.01 -6.18 19.54
N MET A 143 -28.46 -6.34 18.31
CA MET A 143 -29.11 -7.53 17.80
C MET A 143 -28.04 -8.48 17.26
N VAL A 144 -28.08 -9.74 17.70
CA VAL A 144 -27.35 -10.84 17.05
C VAL A 144 -28.36 -11.60 16.20
N TYR A 145 -27.99 -11.89 14.95
CA TYR A 145 -28.86 -12.60 14.01
C TYR A 145 -28.05 -13.67 13.26
N TRP A 146 -28.69 -14.79 12.94
CA TRP A 146 -28.00 -15.98 12.43
C TRP A 146 -28.97 -16.92 11.71
N SER A 147 -28.44 -17.87 10.96
CA SER A 147 -29.23 -18.86 10.23
C SER A 147 -29.44 -20.13 11.04
N MET A 148 -30.66 -20.66 11.06
CA MET A 148 -30.98 -21.95 11.69
C MET A 148 -31.80 -22.86 10.79
N LYS A 149 -31.63 -24.16 11.00
CA LYS A 149 -32.45 -25.21 10.38
C LYS A 149 -32.90 -26.25 11.40
N HIS A 150 -34.19 -26.56 11.33
CA HIS A 150 -34.87 -27.58 12.13
C HIS A 150 -35.34 -28.71 11.22
N GLY A 151 -34.96 -29.95 11.57
CA GLY A 151 -35.37 -31.13 10.80
C GLY A 151 -35.11 -30.99 9.29
N ASP A 152 -36.15 -31.18 8.48
CA ASP A 152 -36.10 -31.05 7.02
C ASP A 152 -36.71 -29.72 6.52
N GLY A 153 -36.99 -28.78 7.43
CA GLY A 153 -37.45 -27.44 7.11
C GLY A 153 -36.38 -26.59 6.41
N PRO A 154 -36.76 -25.40 5.93
CA PRO A 154 -35.81 -24.47 5.32
C PRO A 154 -34.87 -23.88 6.37
N ASP A 155 -33.65 -23.53 5.95
CA ASP A 155 -32.84 -22.58 6.72
C ASP A 155 -33.50 -21.20 6.68
N ILE A 156 -33.67 -20.55 7.83
CA ILE A 156 -34.16 -19.17 7.93
C ILE A 156 -33.33 -18.37 8.93
N ILE A 157 -33.42 -17.04 8.85
CA ILE A 157 -32.66 -16.13 9.70
C ILE A 157 -33.47 -15.79 10.94
N TYR A 158 -32.87 -16.01 12.11
CA TYR A 158 -33.38 -15.67 13.43
C TYR A 158 -32.59 -14.53 14.05
N TYR A 159 -33.13 -13.91 15.08
CA TYR A 159 -32.43 -12.93 15.90
C TYR A 159 -32.74 -13.08 17.39
N ALA A 160 -31.88 -12.50 18.22
CA ALA A 160 -32.16 -12.13 19.60
C ALA A 160 -31.25 -10.97 19.99
N TYR A 161 -31.64 -10.20 21.02
CA TYR A 161 -30.77 -9.12 21.52
C TYR A 161 -29.67 -9.67 22.42
N ALA A 162 -28.45 -9.16 22.29
CA ALA A 162 -27.38 -9.43 23.23
C ALA A 162 -27.66 -8.74 24.57
N ASN A 163 -27.30 -9.42 25.67
CA ASN A 163 -27.28 -8.78 26.98
C ASN A 163 -26.18 -7.70 27.04
N GLU A 164 -26.26 -6.81 28.03
CA GLU A 164 -25.33 -5.68 28.17
C GLU A 164 -23.84 -6.11 28.24
N GLN A 165 -23.56 -7.25 28.86
CA GLN A 165 -22.19 -7.77 28.97
C GLN A 165 -21.68 -8.40 27.67
N PHE A 166 -22.54 -8.61 26.67
CA PHE A 166 -22.27 -9.33 25.43
C PHE A 166 -21.74 -10.75 25.65
N THR A 167 -22.30 -11.43 26.64
CA THR A 167 -21.97 -12.82 27.01
C THR A 167 -23.13 -13.78 26.76
N GLY A 168 -24.29 -13.26 26.38
CA GLY A 168 -25.51 -14.02 26.22
C GLY A 168 -26.55 -13.28 25.39
N LEU A 169 -27.61 -14.00 25.03
CA LEU A 169 -28.80 -13.44 24.40
C LEU A 169 -29.93 -13.31 25.43
N GLU A 170 -30.70 -12.24 25.30
CA GLU A 170 -31.94 -11.96 26.03
C GLU A 170 -33.12 -12.61 25.30
N GLY A 171 -34.06 -13.18 26.06
CA GLY A 171 -35.24 -13.84 25.50
C GLY A 171 -34.90 -15.10 24.68
N GLU A 172 -35.92 -15.60 23.97
CA GLU A 172 -35.80 -16.70 23.02
C GLU A 172 -35.55 -16.17 21.61
N PRO A 173 -34.85 -16.92 20.74
CA PRO A 173 -34.67 -16.54 19.35
C PRO A 173 -35.99 -16.43 18.59
N GLU A 174 -36.17 -15.35 17.87
CA GLU A 174 -37.35 -15.10 17.04
C GLU A 174 -36.95 -15.05 15.55
N PRO A 175 -37.85 -15.43 14.62
CA PRO A 175 -37.55 -15.29 13.20
C PRO A 175 -37.38 -13.82 12.81
N LEU A 176 -36.25 -13.48 12.20
CA LEU A 176 -35.97 -12.15 11.66
C LEU A 176 -36.50 -12.02 10.24
N PHE A 177 -36.27 -13.06 9.43
CA PHE A 177 -36.59 -13.05 8.01
C PHE A 177 -36.99 -14.42 7.50
N LEU A 178 -38.20 -14.49 6.94
CA LEU A 178 -38.70 -15.62 6.17
C LEU A 178 -38.95 -15.12 4.74
N PRO A 179 -38.23 -15.64 3.72
CA PRO A 179 -38.51 -15.30 2.33
C PRO A 179 -39.96 -15.63 1.97
N GLN A 180 -40.61 -14.77 1.18
CA GLN A 180 -42.00 -14.92 0.73
C GLN A 180 -42.26 -16.26 0.03
N ASN A 181 -41.23 -16.83 -0.60
CA ASN A 181 -41.32 -18.13 -1.28
C ASN A 181 -41.23 -19.34 -0.34
N GLY A 182 -40.98 -19.12 0.97
CA GLY A 182 -40.85 -20.17 1.99
C GLY A 182 -39.61 -21.06 1.86
N LYS A 183 -38.63 -20.69 1.03
CA LYS A 183 -37.41 -21.46 0.79
C LYS A 183 -36.23 -20.94 1.61
N SER A 184 -35.12 -21.68 1.59
CA SER A 184 -33.99 -21.47 2.48
C SER A 184 -33.17 -20.20 2.21
N CYS A 185 -32.94 -19.40 3.26
CA CYS A 185 -32.01 -18.27 3.24
C CYS A 185 -30.98 -18.41 4.37
N ILE A 186 -29.74 -18.03 4.09
CA ILE A 186 -28.64 -18.02 5.06
C ILE A 186 -27.74 -16.79 4.86
N ASP A 187 -26.72 -16.66 5.72
CA ASP A 187 -25.61 -15.69 5.59
C ASP A 187 -26.09 -14.24 5.38
N GLY A 188 -27.11 -13.83 6.14
CA GLY A 188 -27.60 -12.44 6.08
C GLY A 188 -26.54 -11.47 6.60
N ASP A 189 -26.35 -10.36 5.89
CA ASP A 189 -25.54 -9.21 6.31
C ASP A 189 -26.32 -7.91 6.11
N ILE A 190 -26.41 -7.11 7.17
CA ILE A 190 -27.33 -5.97 7.27
C ILE A 190 -26.55 -4.67 7.49
N ILE A 191 -26.83 -3.67 6.65
CA ILE A 191 -26.32 -2.31 6.80
C ILE A 191 -27.45 -1.27 6.81
N LEU A 192 -27.31 -0.25 7.65
CA LEU A 192 -28.21 0.90 7.68
C LEU A 192 -27.69 2.02 6.77
N LYS A 193 -28.53 2.47 5.82
CA LYS A 193 -28.25 3.63 4.96
C LYS A 193 -29.52 4.47 4.83
N ASP A 194 -29.42 5.76 5.13
CA ASP A 194 -30.53 6.73 4.98
C ASP A 194 -31.85 6.31 5.66
N GLY A 195 -31.75 5.68 6.84
CA GLY A 195 -32.93 5.21 7.60
C GLY A 195 -33.62 3.98 7.00
N LEU A 196 -32.92 3.23 6.14
CA LEU A 196 -33.37 1.95 5.60
C LEU A 196 -32.28 0.88 5.85
N PHE A 197 -32.69 -0.26 6.38
CA PHE A 197 -31.84 -1.44 6.53
C PHE A 197 -31.84 -2.23 5.22
N TYR A 198 -30.65 -2.58 4.74
CA TYR A 198 -30.41 -3.40 3.56
C TYR A 198 -29.79 -4.70 4.03
N MET A 199 -30.50 -5.82 3.83
CA MET A 199 -30.02 -7.16 4.12
C MET A 199 -29.65 -7.88 2.84
N PHE A 200 -28.37 -8.17 2.69
CA PHE A 200 -27.85 -9.08 1.66
C PHE A 200 -27.90 -10.50 2.22
N TYR A 201 -28.66 -11.40 1.60
CA TYR A 201 -28.82 -12.76 2.08
C TYR A 201 -28.56 -13.77 0.97
N LYS A 202 -28.01 -14.93 1.33
CA LYS A 202 -27.76 -16.03 0.41
C LYS A 202 -29.00 -16.91 0.28
N THR A 203 -29.40 -17.18 -0.96
CA THR A 203 -30.36 -18.24 -1.28
C THR A 203 -29.67 -19.61 -1.23
N GLU A 204 -30.32 -20.64 -0.71
CA GLU A 204 -29.72 -21.98 -0.53
C GLU A 204 -30.57 -23.08 -1.18
N GLY A 205 -30.00 -23.82 -2.13
CA GLY A 205 -30.62 -25.00 -2.74
C GLY A 205 -31.66 -24.72 -3.84
N HIS A 206 -31.86 -23.46 -4.23
CA HIS A 206 -32.83 -23.07 -5.26
C HIS A 206 -32.37 -21.84 -6.06
N GLY A 207 -31.09 -21.87 -6.41
CA GLY A 207 -30.28 -20.70 -6.73
C GLY A 207 -29.39 -20.41 -5.52
N ASN A 208 -28.08 -20.31 -5.76
CA ASN A 208 -27.06 -20.16 -4.71
C ASN A 208 -26.34 -18.82 -4.90
N GLY A 209 -27.09 -17.74 -4.69
CA GLY A 209 -26.63 -16.37 -4.91
C GLY A 209 -27.15 -15.41 -3.84
N ILE A 210 -26.67 -14.16 -3.90
CA ILE A 210 -27.01 -13.10 -2.95
C ILE A 210 -28.20 -12.30 -3.47
N LYS A 211 -29.27 -12.22 -2.68
CA LYS A 211 -30.42 -11.34 -2.90
C LYS A 211 -30.45 -10.23 -1.86
N LEU A 212 -31.27 -9.22 -2.11
CA LEU A 212 -31.48 -8.07 -1.24
C LEU A 212 -32.89 -8.08 -0.66
N ALA A 213 -33.02 -7.80 0.62
CA ALA A 213 -34.27 -7.41 1.27
C ALA A 213 -34.07 -6.10 2.05
N THR A 214 -35.09 -5.25 2.08
CA THR A 214 -35.03 -3.96 2.79
C THR A 214 -36.15 -3.79 3.80
N THR A 215 -35.87 -3.08 4.90
CA THR A 215 -36.89 -2.72 5.90
C THR A 215 -36.53 -1.42 6.61
N ARG A 216 -37.52 -0.75 7.20
CA ARG A 216 -37.31 0.42 8.07
C ARG A 216 -37.22 0.06 9.56
N SER A 217 -37.67 -1.14 9.94
CA SER A 217 -37.66 -1.62 11.32
C SER A 217 -37.32 -3.11 11.31
N LEU A 218 -36.19 -3.47 11.92
CA LEU A 218 -35.62 -4.82 11.89
C LEU A 218 -36.60 -5.89 12.38
N THR A 219 -37.40 -5.56 13.40
CA THR A 219 -38.31 -6.49 14.08
C THR A 219 -39.77 -6.38 13.63
N SER A 220 -40.06 -5.53 12.64
CA SER A 220 -41.43 -5.36 12.12
C SER A 220 -41.99 -6.61 11.44
N GLY A 221 -41.14 -7.56 11.06
CA GLY A 221 -41.49 -8.69 10.20
C GLY A 221 -41.89 -8.29 8.77
N GLN A 222 -41.73 -7.01 8.40
CA GLN A 222 -42.07 -6.48 7.09
C GLN A 222 -40.80 -6.18 6.30
N TRP A 223 -40.44 -7.08 5.39
CA TRP A 223 -39.29 -6.94 4.49
C TRP A 223 -39.76 -6.82 3.05
N THR A 224 -39.19 -5.85 2.32
CA THR A 224 -39.37 -5.71 0.87
C THR A 224 -38.26 -6.49 0.18
N GLU A 225 -38.60 -7.59 -0.49
CA GLU A 225 -37.64 -8.42 -1.23
C GLU A 225 -37.40 -7.89 -2.64
N HIS A 226 -36.14 -7.94 -3.07
CA HIS A 226 -35.73 -7.64 -4.44
C HIS A 226 -35.43 -8.97 -5.15
N ASP A 227 -36.05 -9.18 -6.30
CA ASP A 227 -36.05 -10.48 -6.96
C ASP A 227 -34.72 -10.82 -7.66
N ASP A 228 -33.92 -9.81 -7.99
CA ASP A 228 -32.67 -9.95 -8.73
C ASP A 228 -31.48 -10.32 -7.82
N TYR A 229 -30.50 -11.00 -8.44
CA TYR A 229 -29.26 -11.37 -7.79
C TYR A 229 -28.26 -10.20 -7.81
N LYS A 230 -27.64 -9.93 -6.66
CA LYS A 230 -26.70 -8.80 -6.49
C LYS A 230 -25.25 -9.18 -6.79
N GLN A 231 -24.91 -10.48 -6.77
CA GLN A 231 -23.59 -10.92 -7.21
C GLN A 231 -23.38 -10.65 -8.72
N GLN A 232 -22.14 -10.36 -9.10
CA GLN A 232 -21.75 -10.01 -10.47
C GLN A 232 -21.04 -11.19 -11.16
N THR A 233 -21.43 -12.40 -10.77
CA THR A 233 -20.95 -13.67 -11.32
C THR A 233 -22.11 -14.66 -11.45
N ALA A 234 -21.98 -15.58 -12.40
CA ALA A 234 -22.91 -16.72 -12.55
C ALA A 234 -22.55 -17.91 -11.64
N ASP A 235 -21.37 -17.88 -11.02
CA ASP A 235 -20.94 -18.89 -10.05
C ASP A 235 -21.76 -18.79 -8.75
N ALA A 236 -21.83 -19.90 -8.02
CA ALA A 236 -22.43 -19.91 -6.70
C ALA A 236 -21.56 -19.14 -5.69
N VAL A 237 -22.22 -18.36 -4.83
CA VAL A 237 -21.57 -17.47 -3.85
C VAL A 237 -22.20 -17.61 -2.47
N GLU A 238 -21.46 -17.22 -1.42
CA GLU A 238 -21.92 -17.21 -0.03
C GLU A 238 -21.20 -16.14 0.80
N GLY A 239 -21.62 -15.97 2.06
CA GLY A 239 -20.92 -15.11 3.02
C GLY A 239 -20.76 -13.67 2.57
N SER A 240 -21.88 -12.98 2.30
CA SER A 240 -21.85 -11.56 1.96
C SER A 240 -21.28 -10.72 3.10
N GLY A 241 -20.48 -9.72 2.73
CA GLY A 241 -19.97 -8.66 3.60
C GLY A 241 -20.18 -7.31 2.93
N VAL A 242 -20.82 -6.35 3.61
CA VAL A 242 -21.06 -5.00 3.14
C VAL A 242 -20.45 -3.97 4.07
N PHE A 243 -19.71 -3.00 3.51
CA PHE A 243 -19.14 -1.90 4.28
C PHE A 243 -19.02 -0.62 3.44
N LYS A 244 -19.06 0.53 4.12
CA LYS A 244 -18.85 1.84 3.49
C LYS A 244 -17.35 2.14 3.36
N ARG A 245 -16.92 2.75 2.26
CA ARG A 245 -15.56 3.25 2.10
C ARG A 245 -15.33 4.53 2.89
N ILE A 246 -14.24 4.59 3.63
CA ILE A 246 -13.73 5.78 4.31
C ILE A 246 -13.59 6.92 3.31
N GLY A 247 -14.13 8.09 3.66
CA GLY A 247 -14.04 9.31 2.84
C GLY A 247 -14.81 9.25 1.52
N SER A 248 -15.77 8.34 1.36
CA SER A 248 -16.53 8.16 0.13
C SER A 248 -17.98 7.76 0.38
N ASP A 249 -18.88 8.09 -0.54
CA ASP A 249 -20.27 7.62 -0.55
C ASP A 249 -20.43 6.20 -1.14
N LYS A 250 -19.32 5.55 -1.46
CA LYS A 250 -19.30 4.21 -2.02
C LYS A 250 -19.38 3.13 -0.93
N TYR A 251 -20.14 2.09 -1.24
CA TYR A 251 -20.23 0.85 -0.48
C TYR A 251 -19.59 -0.27 -1.26
N ILE A 252 -18.96 -1.19 -0.54
CA ILE A 252 -18.45 -2.44 -1.07
C ILE A 252 -19.37 -3.57 -0.66
N LEU A 253 -19.76 -4.41 -1.60
CA LEU A 253 -20.34 -5.73 -1.35
C LEU A 253 -19.32 -6.77 -1.80
N MET A 254 -18.88 -7.61 -0.86
CA MET A 254 -17.94 -8.71 -1.08
C MET A 254 -18.58 -10.06 -0.74
N TYR A 255 -18.15 -11.13 -1.39
CA TYR A 255 -18.67 -12.50 -1.14
C TYR A 255 -17.67 -13.59 -1.56
N ASP A 256 -17.77 -14.76 -0.92
CA ASP A 256 -16.97 -15.96 -1.20
C ASP A 256 -17.56 -16.70 -2.41
N VAL A 257 -16.79 -16.80 -3.48
CA VAL A 257 -17.09 -17.65 -4.63
C VAL A 257 -16.55 -19.05 -4.31
N TYR A 258 -17.16 -19.69 -3.32
CA TYR A 258 -16.61 -20.83 -2.57
C TYR A 258 -16.19 -22.01 -3.45
N GLY A 259 -16.87 -22.24 -4.58
CA GLY A 259 -16.50 -23.29 -5.55
C GLY A 259 -15.23 -23.00 -6.35
N LYS A 260 -14.71 -21.77 -6.28
CA LYS A 260 -13.52 -21.29 -7.02
C LYS A 260 -12.37 -20.88 -6.09
N GLY A 261 -12.57 -20.88 -4.78
CA GLY A 261 -11.55 -20.45 -3.81
C GLY A 261 -11.10 -19.01 -4.00
N LYS A 262 -12.01 -18.13 -4.44
CA LYS A 262 -11.75 -16.70 -4.63
C LYS A 262 -12.84 -15.87 -3.94
N TYR A 263 -12.47 -14.67 -3.53
CA TYR A 263 -13.42 -13.62 -3.16
C TYR A 263 -13.70 -12.72 -4.36
N GLN A 264 -14.91 -12.18 -4.45
CA GLN A 264 -15.24 -11.12 -5.40
C GLN A 264 -15.67 -9.87 -4.64
N PHE A 265 -15.18 -8.73 -5.11
CA PHE A 265 -15.50 -7.41 -4.57
C PHE A 265 -16.23 -6.59 -5.62
N THR A 266 -17.28 -5.91 -5.17
CA THR A 266 -18.09 -5.04 -6.00
C THR A 266 -18.32 -3.71 -5.29
N GLU A 267 -18.47 -2.63 -6.05
CA GLU A 267 -18.80 -1.30 -5.52
C GLU A 267 -20.18 -0.83 -5.95
N SER A 268 -20.83 -0.05 -5.09
CA SER A 268 -22.13 0.59 -5.34
C SER A 268 -22.23 1.95 -4.62
N TYR A 269 -23.07 2.85 -5.12
CA TYR A 269 -23.45 4.08 -4.42
C TYR A 269 -24.82 3.96 -3.72
N ASP A 270 -25.66 3.05 -4.19
CA ASP A 270 -27.07 2.94 -3.83
C ASP A 270 -27.43 1.62 -3.14
N LEU A 271 -26.47 0.69 -2.99
CA LEU A 271 -26.65 -0.66 -2.47
C LEU A 271 -27.55 -1.56 -3.34
N GLU A 272 -27.88 -1.13 -4.55
CA GLU A 272 -28.70 -1.89 -5.50
C GLU A 272 -27.94 -2.26 -6.77
N ASN A 273 -27.16 -1.32 -7.32
CA ASN A 273 -26.42 -1.45 -8.56
C ASN A 273 -24.93 -1.62 -8.26
N PHE A 274 -24.37 -2.78 -8.62
CA PHE A 274 -23.00 -3.16 -8.28
C PHE A 274 -22.10 -3.29 -9.50
N ARG A 275 -20.85 -2.84 -9.38
CA ARG A 275 -19.79 -3.02 -10.38
C ARG A 275 -18.63 -3.81 -9.81
N VAL A 276 -18.13 -4.80 -10.56
CA VAL A 276 -16.92 -5.57 -10.18
C VAL A 276 -15.70 -4.67 -10.10
N ILE A 277 -14.92 -4.82 -9.01
CA ILE A 277 -13.65 -4.12 -8.78
C ILE A 277 -12.49 -5.08 -8.50
N ASP A 278 -12.62 -6.38 -8.80
CA ASP A 278 -11.59 -7.40 -8.52
C ASP A 278 -10.17 -7.01 -9.01
N HIS A 279 -10.07 -6.29 -10.12
CA HIS A 279 -8.79 -5.82 -10.68
C HIS A 279 -8.11 -4.70 -9.86
N GLU A 280 -8.87 -4.03 -8.99
CA GLU A 280 -8.38 -3.01 -8.04
C GLU A 280 -7.97 -3.67 -6.70
N ILE A 281 -8.43 -4.89 -6.43
CA ILE A 281 -8.20 -5.59 -5.16
C ILE A 281 -6.92 -6.42 -5.21
N SER A 282 -6.13 -6.34 -4.14
CA SER A 282 -5.04 -7.29 -3.89
C SER A 282 -5.10 -7.87 -2.48
N MET A 283 -4.77 -9.16 -2.38
CA MET A 283 -4.69 -9.91 -1.12
C MET A 283 -3.48 -10.84 -1.17
N ASP A 284 -2.72 -10.94 -0.08
CA ASP A 284 -1.64 -11.94 0.09
C ASP A 284 -2.13 -13.23 0.79
N PHE A 285 -3.44 -13.38 0.91
CA PHE A 285 -4.15 -14.51 1.52
C PHE A 285 -5.40 -14.87 0.72
N HIS A 286 -6.01 -16.01 1.05
CA HIS A 286 -7.25 -16.50 0.46
C HIS A 286 -8.32 -16.62 1.56
N PRO A 287 -9.14 -15.58 1.78
CA PRO A 287 -10.18 -15.61 2.80
C PRO A 287 -11.38 -16.44 2.36
N ARG A 288 -12.14 -16.86 3.37
CA ARG A 288 -13.52 -17.32 3.27
C ARG A 288 -14.36 -16.54 4.26
N HIS A 289 -15.63 -16.38 3.92
CA HIS A 289 -16.72 -15.74 4.66
C HIS A 289 -16.27 -15.01 5.93
N GLY A 290 -16.19 -13.67 5.83
CA GLY A 290 -15.75 -12.79 6.90
C GLY A 290 -16.26 -11.37 6.70
N SER A 291 -15.80 -10.45 7.54
CA SER A 291 -16.32 -9.07 7.63
C SER A 291 -15.21 -8.04 7.78
N ILE A 292 -15.49 -6.81 7.35
CA ILE A 292 -14.55 -5.69 7.34
C ILE A 292 -15.13 -4.51 8.10
N ILE A 293 -14.33 -3.93 9.00
CA ILE A 293 -14.66 -2.66 9.68
C ILE A 293 -13.56 -1.62 9.46
N PRO A 294 -13.90 -0.32 9.47
CA PRO A 294 -12.90 0.74 9.56
C PRO A 294 -12.26 0.78 10.95
N ILE A 295 -10.96 1.08 10.99
CA ILE A 295 -10.15 1.18 12.21
C ILE A 295 -9.40 2.50 12.26
N THR A 296 -9.16 2.98 13.49
CA THR A 296 -8.41 4.21 13.76
C THR A 296 -6.90 3.95 13.68
N GLN A 297 -6.10 5.01 13.57
CA GLN A 297 -4.63 4.87 13.57
C GLN A 297 -4.10 4.15 14.84
N PRO A 298 -4.54 4.50 16.07
CA PRO A 298 -4.06 3.80 17.27
C PRO A 298 -4.41 2.31 17.31
N GLU A 299 -5.58 1.92 16.77
CA GLU A 299 -5.97 0.52 16.66
C GLU A 299 -5.10 -0.22 15.65
N LEU A 300 -4.89 0.37 14.48
CA LEU A 300 -3.98 -0.16 13.47
C LEU A 300 -2.58 -0.35 14.04
N ASP A 301 -2.04 0.65 14.71
CA ASP A 301 -0.73 0.57 15.37
C ASP A 301 -0.69 -0.53 16.44
N GLY A 302 -1.76 -0.70 17.21
CA GLY A 302 -1.91 -1.78 18.18
C GLY A 302 -1.84 -3.16 17.53
N LEU A 303 -2.60 -3.37 16.45
CA LEU A 303 -2.62 -4.61 15.67
C LEU A 303 -1.22 -4.92 15.10
N LEU A 304 -0.58 -3.92 14.48
CA LEU A 304 0.76 -4.06 13.89
C LEU A 304 1.84 -4.30 14.96
N LYS A 305 1.72 -3.68 16.12
CA LYS A 305 2.62 -3.92 17.27
C LYS A 305 2.49 -5.34 17.79
N LYS A 306 1.27 -5.90 17.81
CA LYS A 306 1.01 -7.25 18.32
C LYS A 306 1.47 -8.34 17.36
N TRP A 307 1.12 -8.21 16.09
CA TRP A 307 1.25 -9.30 15.11
C TRP A 307 2.27 -9.02 14.00
N GLY A 308 3.02 -7.94 14.14
CA GLY A 308 3.98 -7.48 13.15
C GLY A 308 3.29 -6.77 11.99
N LYS A 309 4.06 -5.98 11.26
CA LYS A 309 3.61 -5.44 9.98
C LYS A 309 3.53 -6.60 8.97
N PRO A 310 2.41 -6.76 8.24
CA PRO A 310 2.33 -7.75 7.17
C PRO A 310 3.55 -7.65 6.24
N GLY A 311 4.10 -8.81 5.88
CA GLY A 311 5.33 -8.89 5.10
C GLY A 311 5.24 -8.12 3.78
N LYS A 312 6.02 -7.03 3.69
CA LYS A 312 6.27 -6.11 2.55
C LYS A 312 5.45 -4.81 2.45
N THR A 313 5.04 -4.23 3.57
CA THR A 313 5.06 -2.76 3.72
C THR A 313 5.86 -2.43 4.96
N GLY A 314 7.04 -1.81 4.79
CA GLY A 314 7.75 -1.20 5.90
C GLY A 314 6.89 -0.12 6.58
N PRO A 315 7.43 0.66 7.53
CA PRO A 315 6.85 1.98 7.83
C PRO A 315 6.41 2.70 6.55
N ALA A 316 5.32 3.47 6.60
CA ALA A 316 5.12 4.47 5.56
C ALA A 316 6.40 5.30 5.49
N ILE A 317 6.96 5.45 4.30
CA ILE A 317 8.12 6.33 4.10
C ILE A 317 7.68 7.71 4.56
N SER A 318 8.40 8.29 5.51
CA SER A 318 8.15 9.64 6.01
C SER A 318 9.21 10.56 5.43
N ASN A 319 8.77 11.64 4.78
CA ASN A 319 9.68 12.61 4.22
C ASN A 319 9.98 13.74 5.24
N PRO A 320 11.20 14.32 5.21
CA PRO A 320 12.38 13.83 4.48
C PRO A 320 12.96 12.55 5.09
N VAL A 321 13.56 11.70 4.26
CA VAL A 321 14.11 10.39 4.68
C VAL A 321 15.53 10.49 5.27
N LEU A 322 16.26 11.55 4.95
CA LEU A 322 17.59 11.82 5.50
C LEU A 322 17.55 13.01 6.46
N LYS A 323 18.25 12.91 7.59
CA LYS A 323 18.36 13.99 8.56
C LYS A 323 19.47 14.95 8.16
N GLY A 324 19.14 16.24 7.97
CA GLY A 324 20.10 17.29 7.62
C GLY A 324 19.90 17.79 6.19
N PHE A 325 20.80 18.68 5.74
CA PHE A 325 20.72 19.24 4.40
C PHE A 325 21.49 18.39 3.42
N PHE A 326 20.74 17.77 2.52
CA PHE A 326 21.25 16.89 1.49
C PHE A 326 20.46 17.11 0.21
N ALA A 327 21.13 16.97 -0.90
CA ALA A 327 20.54 17.19 -2.20
C ALA A 327 21.05 16.21 -3.24
N ASP A 328 20.53 16.34 -4.45
CA ASP A 328 20.99 15.62 -5.63
C ASP A 328 21.18 14.10 -5.37
N PRO A 329 20.17 13.40 -4.81
CA PRO A 329 20.35 12.03 -4.36
C PRO A 329 20.36 11.03 -5.52
N ASP A 330 21.39 10.20 -5.58
CA ASP A 330 21.35 8.94 -6.33
C ASP A 330 21.07 7.75 -5.41
N VAL A 331 20.36 6.74 -5.91
CA VAL A 331 19.95 5.56 -5.12
C VAL A 331 20.36 4.26 -5.78
N LEU A 332 20.97 3.37 -4.99
CA LEU A 332 21.39 2.04 -5.39
C LEU A 332 20.77 0.97 -4.50
N TYR A 333 20.30 -0.13 -5.08
CA TYR A 333 20.18 -1.38 -4.32
C TYR A 333 21.40 -2.25 -4.60
N SER A 334 22.17 -2.57 -3.56
CA SER A 334 23.36 -3.40 -3.69
C SER A 334 23.02 -4.88 -3.54
N HIS A 335 23.33 -5.67 -4.57
CA HIS A 335 23.23 -7.13 -4.51
C HIS A 335 24.36 -7.78 -3.71
N LYS A 336 25.40 -7.03 -3.32
CA LYS A 336 26.44 -7.50 -2.42
C LYS A 336 25.96 -7.53 -0.97
N THR A 337 25.26 -6.48 -0.53
CA THR A 337 24.90 -6.27 0.88
C THR A 337 23.40 -6.48 1.16
N ASP A 338 22.59 -6.64 0.12
CA ASP A 338 21.13 -6.71 0.17
C ASP A 338 20.47 -5.47 0.78
N LYS A 339 21.10 -4.29 0.60
CA LYS A 339 20.64 -2.99 1.13
C LYS A 339 20.49 -1.93 0.07
N TYR A 340 19.69 -0.92 0.39
CA TYR A 340 19.62 0.34 -0.34
C TYR A 340 20.69 1.31 0.16
N TYR A 341 21.20 2.15 -0.73
CA TYR A 341 22.13 3.23 -0.44
C TYR A 341 21.69 4.51 -1.15
N ILE A 342 21.73 5.65 -0.45
CA ILE A 342 21.57 6.98 -1.04
C ILE A 342 22.89 7.73 -0.98
N TYR A 343 23.24 8.34 -2.10
CA TYR A 343 24.45 9.14 -2.30
C TYR A 343 24.04 10.57 -2.68
N PRO A 344 24.02 11.50 -1.73
CA PRO A 344 23.66 12.88 -2.00
C PRO A 344 24.87 13.81 -2.11
N THR A 345 24.65 14.99 -2.68
CA THR A 345 25.44 16.20 -2.37
C THR A 345 25.27 16.56 -0.89
N SER A 346 26.37 16.83 -0.19
CA SER A 346 26.34 17.44 1.14
C SER A 346 25.94 18.92 1.02
N ASP A 347 24.69 19.25 1.37
CA ASP A 347 24.09 20.59 1.18
C ASP A 347 24.19 21.43 2.48
N GLY A 348 23.60 22.64 2.50
CA GLY A 348 23.69 23.54 3.66
C GLY A 348 24.90 24.48 3.65
N TYR A 349 25.65 24.51 2.55
CA TYR A 349 26.81 25.37 2.35
C TYR A 349 26.50 26.44 1.30
N THR A 350 26.76 27.71 1.63
CA THR A 350 26.52 28.84 0.72
C THR A 350 27.19 28.62 -0.64
N GLY A 351 26.40 28.71 -1.72
CA GLY A 351 26.90 28.50 -3.08
C GLY A 351 27.34 27.07 -3.37
N TRP A 352 26.74 26.09 -2.68
CA TRP A 352 27.05 24.67 -2.80
C TRP A 352 28.56 24.39 -2.60
N SER A 353 29.18 25.03 -1.62
CA SER A 353 30.63 24.95 -1.42
C SER A 353 31.11 23.68 -0.68
N GLY A 354 30.26 22.66 -0.53
CA GLY A 354 30.63 21.39 0.08
C GLY A 354 31.78 20.70 -0.68
N THR A 355 32.60 19.95 0.04
CA THR A 355 33.84 19.31 -0.50
C THR A 355 33.90 17.81 -0.28
N TYR A 356 32.84 17.20 0.26
CA TYR A 356 32.84 15.76 0.56
C TYR A 356 31.48 15.14 0.28
N PHE A 357 31.49 13.84 0.05
CA PHE A 357 30.32 13.01 -0.14
C PHE A 357 30.11 12.07 1.04
N LYS A 358 28.85 11.87 1.41
CA LYS A 358 28.41 10.84 2.36
C LYS A 358 27.60 9.78 1.64
N THR A 359 27.36 8.66 2.32
CA THR A 359 26.30 7.72 1.91
C THR A 359 25.48 7.28 3.11
N PHE A 360 24.26 6.86 2.83
CA PHE A 360 23.30 6.40 3.82
C PHE A 360 22.77 5.03 3.40
N SER A 361 22.72 4.07 4.30
CA SER A 361 22.22 2.72 4.00
C SER A 361 20.87 2.44 4.66
N SER A 362 20.02 1.65 3.99
CA SER A 362 18.71 1.25 4.50
C SER A 362 18.39 -0.19 4.10
N ASP A 363 17.73 -0.92 5.00
CA ASP A 363 17.22 -2.26 4.69
C ASP A 363 15.83 -2.21 4.01
N ASP A 364 15.09 -1.10 4.16
CA ASP A 364 13.66 -1.04 3.83
C ASP A 364 13.14 0.26 3.20
N LEU A 365 14.04 1.21 2.89
CA LEU A 365 13.78 2.57 2.37
C LEU A 365 13.21 3.57 3.39
N THR A 366 13.01 3.17 4.65
CA THR A 366 12.36 4.02 5.66
C THR A 366 13.33 4.54 6.70
N GLU A 367 14.18 3.67 7.24
CA GLU A 367 15.21 4.03 8.20
C GLU A 367 16.56 4.05 7.53
N TRP A 368 17.30 5.14 7.70
CA TRP A 368 18.57 5.38 7.01
C TRP A 368 19.71 5.57 8.02
N LYS A 369 20.74 4.74 7.88
CA LYS A 369 21.98 4.81 8.66
C LYS A 369 23.01 5.66 7.90
N ASP A 370 23.50 6.73 8.52
CA ASP A 370 24.67 7.48 8.02
C ASP A 370 25.92 6.59 8.08
N GLU A 371 26.50 6.25 6.92
CA GLU A 371 27.71 5.45 6.80
C GLU A 371 28.99 6.30 6.83
N GLY A 372 28.86 7.63 6.93
CA GLY A 372 29.97 8.57 7.01
C GLY A 372 30.44 9.08 5.66
N ILE A 373 31.60 9.74 5.68
CA ILE A 373 32.23 10.34 4.50
C ILE A 373 32.88 9.23 3.68
N ILE A 374 32.53 9.15 2.40
CA ILE A 374 33.03 8.12 1.47
C ILE A 374 34.10 8.63 0.50
N LEU A 375 34.18 9.96 0.31
CA LEU A 375 35.14 10.65 -0.53
C LEU A 375 35.21 12.14 -0.12
N ASP A 376 36.40 12.66 0.14
CA ASP A 376 36.65 14.10 0.38
C ASP A 376 37.61 14.65 -0.68
N LEU A 377 37.20 15.72 -1.37
CA LEU A 377 37.98 16.33 -2.44
C LEU A 377 39.35 16.82 -1.96
N ASN A 378 39.46 17.28 -0.71
CA ASN A 378 40.71 17.85 -0.21
C ASN A 378 41.78 16.81 0.12
N THR A 379 41.39 15.55 0.35
CA THR A 379 42.31 14.47 0.74
C THR A 379 42.43 13.38 -0.30
N ASP A 380 41.35 13.08 -1.02
CA ASP A 380 41.24 11.88 -1.85
C ASP A 380 41.30 12.19 -3.35
N VAL A 381 41.11 13.45 -3.75
CA VAL A 381 41.06 13.88 -5.16
C VAL A 381 42.16 14.88 -5.46
N SER A 382 43.09 14.52 -6.35
CA SER A 382 44.27 15.36 -6.62
C SER A 382 44.04 16.51 -7.60
N TRP A 383 42.90 16.54 -8.30
CA TRP A 383 42.65 17.43 -9.44
C TRP A 383 41.53 18.46 -9.22
N ALA A 384 40.82 18.40 -8.09
CA ALA A 384 39.79 19.35 -7.67
C ALA A 384 39.66 19.37 -6.15
N ASP A 385 39.37 20.54 -5.58
CA ASP A 385 39.34 20.82 -4.14
C ASP A 385 38.04 21.51 -3.68
N ARG A 386 37.05 21.63 -4.56
CA ARG A 386 35.81 22.37 -4.31
C ARG A 386 34.62 21.76 -5.03
N ASN A 387 33.44 22.05 -4.49
CA ASN A 387 32.16 21.82 -5.16
C ASN A 387 31.91 20.34 -5.50
N ALA A 388 31.85 19.51 -4.47
CA ALA A 388 31.50 18.08 -4.54
C ALA A 388 29.98 17.94 -4.77
N TRP A 389 29.56 17.72 -6.02
CA TRP A 389 28.14 17.74 -6.40
C TRP A 389 27.67 16.48 -7.11
N ALA A 390 26.37 16.21 -6.95
CA ALA A 390 25.51 15.39 -7.80
C ALA A 390 26.17 14.10 -8.26
N PRO A 391 26.37 13.13 -7.36
CA PRO A 391 26.96 11.87 -7.73
C PRO A 391 25.94 10.95 -8.41
N CYS A 392 26.45 9.95 -9.13
CA CYS A 392 25.70 8.73 -9.46
C CYS A 392 26.60 7.51 -9.27
N ILE A 393 25.99 6.34 -9.11
CA ILE A 393 26.72 5.10 -8.83
C ILE A 393 26.17 3.92 -9.63
N ILE A 394 27.06 2.98 -9.97
CA ILE A 394 26.66 1.67 -10.48
C ILE A 394 27.43 0.54 -9.82
N GLU A 395 26.71 -0.52 -9.46
CA GLU A 395 27.27 -1.81 -9.03
C GLU A 395 27.52 -2.70 -10.25
N LYS A 396 28.73 -3.26 -10.35
CA LYS A 396 29.09 -4.24 -11.38
C LYS A 396 29.59 -5.52 -10.75
N LYS A 397 29.02 -6.64 -11.16
CA LYS A 397 29.56 -7.97 -10.86
C LYS A 397 30.75 -8.25 -11.78
N THR A 398 31.90 -8.50 -11.18
CA THR A 398 33.17 -8.84 -11.84
C THR A 398 33.61 -10.25 -11.43
N PRO A 399 34.63 -10.85 -12.08
CA PRO A 399 35.21 -12.12 -11.63
C PRO A 399 35.75 -12.08 -10.19
N GLY A 400 36.15 -10.90 -9.70
CA GLY A 400 36.68 -10.69 -8.35
C GLY A 400 35.63 -10.33 -7.29
N GLY A 401 34.34 -10.40 -7.62
CA GLY A 401 33.24 -9.94 -6.77
C GLY A 401 32.58 -8.67 -7.29
N TYR A 402 31.97 -7.89 -6.42
CA TYR A 402 31.30 -6.64 -6.80
C TYR A 402 32.27 -5.46 -6.79
N LYS A 403 32.17 -4.58 -7.79
CA LYS A 403 32.84 -3.28 -7.87
C LYS A 403 31.79 -2.18 -7.98
N TYR A 404 32.10 -1.04 -7.38
CA TYR A 404 31.25 0.14 -7.39
C TYR A 404 31.98 1.26 -8.10
N TYR A 405 31.33 1.87 -9.08
CA TYR A 405 31.85 3.00 -9.84
C TYR A 405 31.01 4.22 -9.50
N TYR A 406 31.62 5.17 -8.82
CA TYR A 406 30.99 6.36 -8.28
C TYR A 406 31.44 7.58 -9.08
N TYR A 407 30.55 8.11 -9.91
CA TYR A 407 30.81 9.30 -10.71
C TYR A 407 30.32 10.51 -9.94
N PHE A 408 31.05 11.61 -10.04
CA PHE A 408 30.74 12.81 -9.27
C PHE A 408 31.22 14.05 -9.98
N THR A 409 30.63 15.19 -9.66
CA THR A 409 31.12 16.50 -10.11
C THR A 409 32.05 17.10 -9.06
N ALA A 410 33.19 17.64 -9.49
CA ALA A 410 34.08 18.46 -8.69
C ALA A 410 34.66 19.59 -9.54
N ALA A 411 34.61 20.83 -9.05
CA ALA A 411 35.04 22.02 -9.79
C ALA A 411 34.53 22.08 -11.25
N GLN A 412 33.24 21.73 -11.45
CA GLN A 412 32.55 21.68 -12.76
C GLN A 412 33.20 20.75 -13.79
N LYS A 413 33.78 19.64 -13.32
CA LYS A 413 34.27 18.51 -14.12
C LYS A 413 33.76 17.23 -13.49
N ILE A 414 33.67 16.17 -14.27
CA ILE A 414 33.17 14.86 -13.80
C ILE A 414 34.34 13.93 -13.55
N GLY A 415 34.42 13.39 -12.33
CA GLY A 415 35.35 12.35 -11.90
C GLY A 415 34.69 10.98 -11.81
N VAL A 416 35.51 9.97 -11.51
CA VAL A 416 35.05 8.63 -11.15
C VAL A 416 35.99 8.05 -10.09
N ALA A 417 35.40 7.52 -9.03
CA ALA A 417 36.09 6.78 -7.98
C ALA A 417 35.57 5.33 -7.91
N VAL A 418 36.42 4.41 -7.46
CA VAL A 418 36.13 2.98 -7.45
C VAL A 418 36.24 2.41 -6.04
N ALA A 419 35.30 1.55 -5.66
CA ALA A 419 35.33 0.82 -4.39
C ALA A 419 34.96 -0.67 -4.57
N ASP A 420 35.29 -1.46 -3.54
CA ASP A 420 34.85 -2.86 -3.38
C ASP A 420 33.58 -2.97 -2.52
N ASP A 421 33.14 -1.89 -1.88
CA ASP A 421 31.98 -1.83 -0.99
C ASP A 421 31.12 -0.59 -1.32
N PRO A 422 29.78 -0.67 -1.23
CA PRO A 422 28.92 0.48 -1.53
C PRO A 422 29.13 1.64 -0.56
N ALA A 423 29.65 1.39 0.66
CA ALA A 423 30.02 2.42 1.62
C ALA A 423 31.49 2.86 1.54
N GLY A 424 32.23 2.41 0.52
CA GLY A 424 33.64 2.73 0.34
C GLY A 424 34.58 1.91 1.24
N PRO A 425 35.84 2.36 1.42
CA PRO A 425 36.40 3.62 0.90
C PRO A 425 36.48 3.64 -0.63
N PHE A 426 36.25 4.82 -1.22
CA PHE A 426 36.41 5.03 -2.66
C PHE A 426 37.81 5.57 -2.99
N THR A 427 38.35 5.12 -4.11
CA THR A 427 39.64 5.60 -4.65
C THR A 427 39.40 6.33 -5.97
N ASP A 428 39.72 7.62 -6.05
CA ASP A 428 39.62 8.41 -7.28
C ASP A 428 40.52 7.85 -8.39
N SER A 429 40.06 7.98 -9.64
CA SER A 429 40.83 7.58 -10.83
C SER A 429 42.04 8.47 -11.13
N GLY A 430 42.21 9.58 -10.40
CA GLY A 430 43.36 10.48 -10.44
C GLY A 430 43.26 11.61 -11.46
N LYS A 431 42.17 11.70 -12.22
CA LYS A 431 41.92 12.75 -13.22
C LYS A 431 40.42 12.89 -13.52
N PRO A 432 39.96 14.05 -14.03
CA PRO A 432 38.60 14.16 -14.52
C PRO A 432 38.38 13.24 -15.73
N LEU A 433 37.22 12.59 -15.77
CA LEU A 433 36.71 11.81 -16.89
C LEU A 433 36.12 12.70 -17.97
N ILE A 434 35.37 13.73 -17.56
CA ILE A 434 34.83 14.78 -18.44
C ILE A 434 35.30 16.14 -17.94
N ASP A 435 36.11 16.80 -18.76
CA ASP A 435 36.62 18.16 -18.56
C ASP A 435 36.48 19.02 -19.84
N PHE A 436 35.67 18.55 -20.77
CA PHE A 436 35.50 19.13 -22.09
C PHE A 436 34.01 19.22 -22.45
N ARG A 437 33.67 20.26 -23.20
CA ARG A 437 32.33 20.46 -23.71
C ARG A 437 32.12 19.66 -25.02
N PRO A 438 30.96 19.01 -25.23
CA PRO A 438 30.66 18.35 -26.50
C PRO A 438 30.71 19.30 -27.70
N GLN A 439 31.10 18.78 -28.87
CA GLN A 439 31.16 19.56 -30.10
C GLN A 439 29.80 20.20 -30.42
N GLY A 440 29.80 21.50 -30.70
CA GLY A 440 28.60 22.26 -31.08
C GLY A 440 27.85 22.89 -29.90
N VAL A 441 28.12 22.47 -28.66
CA VAL A 441 27.55 23.10 -27.47
C VAL A 441 28.35 24.37 -27.14
N ARG A 442 27.65 25.49 -26.86
CA ARG A 442 28.26 26.81 -26.65
C ARG A 442 28.10 27.37 -25.23
N GLY A 443 27.22 26.79 -24.43
CA GLY A 443 26.97 27.19 -23.04
C GLY A 443 26.77 25.96 -22.14
N GLY A 444 26.32 26.18 -20.91
CA GLY A 444 26.11 25.09 -19.96
C GLY A 444 27.40 24.62 -19.27
N GLN A 445 27.26 23.58 -18.44
CA GLN A 445 28.31 23.06 -17.56
C GLN A 445 28.41 21.53 -17.62
N GLU A 446 29.63 21.02 -17.42
CA GLU A 446 29.94 19.59 -17.33
C GLU A 446 29.71 19.09 -15.90
N ILE A 447 28.43 18.97 -15.51
CA ILE A 447 27.97 18.51 -14.20
C ILE A 447 26.88 17.43 -14.34
N ASP A 448 26.39 16.94 -13.20
CA ASP A 448 25.29 15.98 -13.08
C ASP A 448 25.50 14.72 -13.93
N PRO A 449 26.57 13.95 -13.67
CA PRO A 449 26.77 12.66 -14.31
C PRO A 449 25.63 11.70 -13.96
N GLU A 450 25.23 10.89 -14.94
CA GLU A 450 24.34 9.75 -14.74
C GLU A 450 24.88 8.52 -15.46
N VAL A 451 24.94 7.38 -14.76
CA VAL A 451 25.51 6.14 -15.29
C VAL A 451 24.44 5.08 -15.48
N PHE A 452 24.42 4.45 -16.65
CA PHE A 452 23.41 3.46 -16.99
C PHE A 452 24.05 2.25 -17.67
N CYS A 453 23.70 1.05 -17.22
CA CYS A 453 24.01 -0.20 -17.91
C CYS A 453 22.79 -0.65 -18.70
N ASP A 454 22.91 -0.70 -20.02
CA ASP A 454 21.85 -1.18 -20.90
C ASP A 454 21.63 -2.69 -20.70
N PRO A 455 20.47 -3.12 -20.19
CA PRO A 455 20.21 -4.54 -19.94
C PRO A 455 20.03 -5.34 -21.23
N VAL A 456 19.83 -4.68 -22.38
CA VAL A 456 19.67 -5.36 -23.68
C VAL A 456 21.02 -5.73 -24.28
N THR A 457 21.98 -4.80 -24.26
CA THR A 457 23.29 -4.99 -24.92
C THR A 457 24.44 -5.25 -23.95
N GLY A 458 24.28 -4.96 -22.66
CA GLY A 458 25.33 -5.00 -21.65
C GLY A 458 26.31 -3.81 -21.71
N LYS A 459 26.11 -2.87 -22.63
CA LYS A 459 26.91 -1.65 -22.76
C LYS A 459 26.62 -0.68 -21.64
N ASN A 460 27.63 0.10 -21.25
CA ASN A 460 27.51 1.12 -20.21
C ASN A 460 27.57 2.50 -20.86
N TYR A 461 26.77 3.42 -20.36
CA TYR A 461 26.64 4.79 -20.87
C TYR A 461 26.80 5.77 -19.72
N LEU A 462 27.44 6.90 -20.02
CA LEU A 462 27.50 8.05 -19.14
C LEU A 462 26.77 9.21 -19.81
N TYR A 463 25.83 9.81 -19.08
CA TYR A 463 25.11 11.02 -19.43
C TYR A 463 25.60 12.17 -18.56
N TRP A 464 25.53 13.40 -19.07
CA TRP A 464 25.85 14.59 -18.27
C TRP A 464 25.31 15.88 -18.90
N GLY A 465 25.28 16.93 -18.09
CA GLY A 465 25.21 18.31 -18.54
C GLY A 465 24.13 19.15 -17.85
N ASN A 466 24.45 20.42 -17.64
CA ASN A 466 23.50 21.49 -17.33
C ASN A 466 23.38 22.41 -18.55
N GLY A 467 22.16 22.70 -18.99
CA GLY A 467 21.81 23.44 -20.22
C GLY A 467 21.87 22.61 -21.50
N TYR A 468 22.40 21.39 -21.43
CA TYR A 468 22.40 20.39 -22.50
C TYR A 468 22.44 18.98 -21.90
N MET A 469 21.99 17.98 -22.64
CA MET A 469 22.23 16.57 -22.28
C MET A 469 23.14 15.93 -23.31
N ALA A 470 24.27 15.38 -22.85
CA ALA A 470 25.16 14.56 -23.64
C ALA A 470 25.13 13.09 -23.17
N VAL A 471 25.53 12.18 -24.05
CA VAL A 471 25.73 10.76 -23.77
C VAL A 471 27.02 10.28 -24.45
N ALA A 472 27.73 9.35 -23.81
CA ALA A 472 28.80 8.57 -24.43
C ALA A 472 28.78 7.13 -23.92
N GLU A 473 29.22 6.18 -24.75
CA GLU A 473 29.51 4.81 -24.31
C GLU A 473 30.76 4.83 -23.43
N LEU A 474 30.70 4.18 -22.26
CA LEU A 474 31.85 3.89 -21.40
C LEU A 474 32.66 2.72 -21.99
N ASN A 475 33.97 2.73 -21.80
CA ASN A 475 34.78 1.53 -22.00
C ASN A 475 34.53 0.51 -20.89
N ASP A 476 34.99 -0.72 -21.10
CA ASP A 476 34.80 -1.84 -20.17
C ASP A 476 35.45 -1.59 -18.79
N ASP A 477 36.43 -0.68 -18.72
CA ASP A 477 37.09 -0.28 -17.48
C ASP A 477 36.20 0.60 -16.58
N MET A 478 35.09 1.12 -17.10
CA MET A 478 34.15 2.05 -16.47
C MET A 478 34.78 3.39 -16.01
N ILE A 479 36.07 3.60 -16.26
CA ILE A 479 36.83 4.81 -15.88
C ILE A 479 37.35 5.59 -17.10
N SER A 480 36.88 5.24 -18.29
CA SER A 480 37.12 5.98 -19.52
C SER A 480 35.92 5.91 -20.46
N ILE A 481 35.70 6.96 -21.26
CA ILE A 481 34.64 7.00 -22.29
C ILE A 481 35.19 6.75 -23.70
N ARG A 482 34.34 6.23 -24.58
CA ARG A 482 34.58 6.20 -26.03
C ARG A 482 34.25 7.56 -26.63
N LYS A 483 35.23 8.47 -26.65
CA LYS A 483 35.04 9.89 -27.07
C LYS A 483 34.35 10.08 -28.43
N ASN A 484 34.55 9.16 -29.39
CA ASN A 484 33.90 9.22 -30.71
C ASN A 484 32.39 8.87 -30.69
N THR A 485 31.87 8.42 -29.55
CA THR A 485 30.43 8.12 -29.35
C THR A 485 29.67 9.27 -28.69
N VAL A 486 30.37 10.35 -28.32
CA VAL A 486 29.76 11.52 -27.68
C VAL A 486 28.67 12.10 -28.58
N LYS A 487 27.46 12.20 -28.05
CA LYS A 487 26.28 12.72 -28.75
C LYS A 487 25.50 13.64 -27.84
N VAL A 488 25.03 14.77 -28.39
CA VAL A 488 24.07 15.66 -27.70
C VAL A 488 22.66 15.22 -28.04
N MET A 489 21.81 15.09 -27.03
CA MET A 489 20.43 14.60 -27.15
C MET A 489 19.45 15.30 -26.21
N THR A 490 19.67 16.60 -25.95
CA THR A 490 18.77 17.47 -25.17
C THR A 490 17.30 17.32 -25.64
N PRO A 491 16.34 17.03 -24.74
CA PRO A 491 14.97 16.67 -25.12
C PRO A 491 14.20 17.83 -25.73
N ASP A 492 14.13 18.96 -25.03
CA ASP A 492 13.44 20.18 -25.47
C ASP A 492 13.96 21.41 -24.67
N ASN A 493 13.23 22.53 -24.73
CA ASN A 493 13.57 23.78 -24.05
C ASN A 493 13.29 23.79 -22.54
N THR A 494 12.67 22.73 -22.00
CA THR A 494 12.44 22.60 -20.55
C THR A 494 13.65 22.02 -19.83
N PHE A 495 14.60 21.43 -20.57
CA PHE A 495 15.79 20.81 -19.97
C PHE A 495 16.65 21.84 -19.22
N ARG A 496 16.86 21.60 -17.92
CA ARG A 496 17.91 22.28 -17.15
C ARG A 496 19.11 21.37 -16.91
N GLU A 497 18.93 20.27 -16.18
CA GLU A 497 20.02 19.45 -15.61
C GLU A 497 19.48 18.13 -15.03
N ALA A 498 20.27 17.43 -14.21
CA ALA A 498 19.88 16.26 -13.42
C ALA A 498 19.25 15.12 -14.23
N ILE A 499 20.03 14.55 -15.14
CA ILE A 499 19.59 13.42 -15.96
C ILE A 499 19.45 12.18 -15.06
N HIS A 500 18.40 11.40 -15.26
CA HIS A 500 18.28 10.06 -14.67
C HIS A 500 17.74 9.06 -15.70
N VAL A 501 18.36 7.87 -15.81
CA VAL A 501 18.01 6.88 -16.85
C VAL A 501 17.72 5.52 -16.24
N PHE A 502 16.53 4.98 -16.52
CA PHE A 502 16.19 3.60 -16.14
C PHE A 502 15.49 2.84 -17.27
N PHE A 503 15.52 1.51 -17.16
CA PHE A 503 14.88 0.60 -18.13
C PHE A 503 13.76 -0.19 -17.48
N ARG A 504 12.59 -0.19 -18.11
CA ARG A 504 11.43 -0.99 -17.69
C ARG A 504 10.68 -1.50 -18.92
N ASN A 505 10.41 -2.80 -18.95
CA ASN A 505 9.55 -3.47 -19.94
C ASN A 505 9.85 -3.08 -21.40
N GLY A 506 11.13 -3.11 -21.80
CA GLY A 506 11.54 -2.82 -23.18
C GLY A 506 11.60 -1.35 -23.54
N THR A 507 11.54 -0.45 -22.56
CA THR A 507 11.59 1.01 -22.77
C THR A 507 12.64 1.64 -21.85
N TYR A 508 13.37 2.59 -22.42
CA TYR A 508 14.31 3.46 -21.70
C TYR A 508 13.57 4.74 -21.32
N TYR A 509 13.64 5.12 -20.05
CA TYR A 509 13.04 6.33 -19.51
C TYR A 509 14.16 7.32 -19.18
N PHE A 510 14.00 8.56 -19.62
CA PHE A 510 14.94 9.65 -19.41
C PHE A 510 14.24 10.74 -18.62
N LEU A 511 14.63 10.93 -17.37
CA LEU A 511 14.11 11.98 -16.50
C LEU A 511 15.11 13.15 -16.48
N TRP A 512 14.59 14.36 -16.27
CA TRP A 512 15.40 15.56 -16.08
C TRP A 512 14.68 16.58 -15.21
N SER A 513 15.44 17.49 -14.60
CA SER A 513 14.88 18.66 -13.93
C SER A 513 14.65 19.82 -14.88
N GLU A 514 13.52 20.49 -14.73
CA GLU A 514 13.21 21.81 -15.29
C GLU A 514 13.31 22.90 -14.21
N ASP A 515 13.69 24.10 -14.64
CA ASP A 515 13.89 25.30 -13.81
C ASP A 515 15.14 25.25 -12.91
N ASP A 516 15.41 26.29 -12.11
CA ASP A 516 16.58 26.41 -11.23
C ASP A 516 16.31 25.78 -9.86
N THR A 517 17.29 25.10 -9.25
CA THR A 517 17.15 24.52 -7.91
C THR A 517 16.87 25.55 -6.80
N ARG A 518 16.98 26.87 -7.04
CA ARG A 518 16.54 27.93 -6.12
C ARG A 518 15.11 28.40 -6.37
N SER A 519 14.47 27.94 -7.43
CA SER A 519 13.08 28.20 -7.77
C SER A 519 12.17 27.20 -7.07
N GLU A 520 11.06 27.68 -6.49
CA GLU A 520 10.01 26.79 -5.99
C GLU A 520 9.38 25.91 -7.09
N ASN A 521 9.59 26.26 -8.36
CA ASN A 521 9.10 25.53 -9.52
C ASN A 521 10.09 24.51 -10.07
N TYR A 522 11.23 24.26 -9.41
CA TYR A 522 12.10 23.14 -9.74
C TYR A 522 11.28 21.83 -9.73
N ARG A 523 11.30 21.10 -10.84
CA ARG A 523 10.32 20.03 -11.13
C ARG A 523 10.88 18.99 -12.11
N VAL A 524 10.34 17.77 -12.10
CA VAL A 524 10.86 16.66 -12.92
C VAL A 524 9.96 16.38 -14.11
N ARG A 525 10.58 16.25 -15.28
CA ARG A 525 9.95 15.77 -16.51
C ARG A 525 10.58 14.48 -17.01
N TYR A 526 9.94 13.83 -17.99
CA TYR A 526 10.52 12.66 -18.62
C TYR A 526 10.26 12.53 -20.13
N ALA A 527 11.04 11.64 -20.76
CA ALA A 527 10.89 11.16 -22.11
C ALA A 527 11.12 9.65 -22.15
N MET A 528 10.70 9.03 -23.25
CA MET A 528 10.84 7.60 -23.49
C MET A 528 11.67 7.37 -24.75
N ALA A 529 12.42 6.27 -24.81
CA ALA A 529 13.18 5.88 -26.00
C ALA A 529 13.22 4.36 -26.19
N LYS A 530 13.67 3.95 -27.38
CA LYS A 530 13.93 2.54 -27.74
C LYS A 530 15.42 2.20 -27.76
N SER A 531 16.29 3.15 -27.42
CA SER A 531 17.74 2.98 -27.33
C SER A 531 18.29 3.92 -26.25
N PRO A 532 19.39 3.55 -25.57
CA PRO A 532 20.05 4.40 -24.59
C PRO A 532 20.59 5.72 -25.17
N ALA A 533 20.71 5.86 -26.50
CA ALA A 533 21.17 7.08 -27.16
C ALA A 533 20.07 7.79 -27.98
N GLY A 534 18.80 7.57 -27.61
CA GLY A 534 17.63 8.15 -28.26
C GLY A 534 17.29 7.53 -29.63
N PRO A 535 16.43 8.17 -30.46
CA PRO A 535 15.78 9.46 -30.21
C PRO A 535 14.80 9.41 -29.03
N LEU A 536 14.58 10.57 -28.41
CA LEU A 536 13.65 10.74 -27.30
C LEU A 536 12.24 11.05 -27.83
N THR A 537 11.24 10.42 -27.23
CA THR A 537 9.82 10.68 -27.44
C THR A 537 9.27 11.25 -26.15
N ILE A 538 8.76 12.48 -26.20
CA ILE A 538 8.21 13.17 -25.02
C ILE A 538 6.70 12.93 -24.99
N PRO A 539 6.15 12.28 -23.95
CA PRO A 539 4.72 12.15 -23.77
C PRO A 539 4.04 13.52 -23.58
N GLU A 540 2.74 13.64 -23.88
CA GLU A 540 2.00 14.89 -23.66
C GLU A 540 1.99 15.28 -22.18
N ASP A 541 1.64 14.34 -21.29
CA ASP A 541 1.72 14.50 -19.85
C ASP A 541 3.09 14.04 -19.32
N ASN A 542 4.13 14.84 -19.57
CA ASN A 542 5.49 14.50 -19.15
C ASN A 542 5.97 15.12 -17.83
N LEU A 543 5.19 15.98 -17.18
CA LEU A 543 5.52 16.53 -15.86
C LEU A 543 5.11 15.51 -14.78
N ILE A 544 6.09 14.96 -14.05
CA ILE A 544 5.85 13.84 -13.13
C ILE A 544 6.08 14.17 -11.66
N LEU A 545 6.79 15.26 -11.35
CA LEU A 545 7.02 15.69 -9.97
C LEU A 545 7.05 17.22 -9.94
N SER A 546 6.26 17.83 -9.06
CA SER A 546 6.18 19.28 -8.91
C SER A 546 5.79 19.68 -7.48
N LYS A 547 5.93 20.97 -7.17
CA LYS A 547 5.49 21.55 -5.90
C LYS A 547 4.04 21.21 -5.55
N LYS A 548 3.77 21.14 -4.25
CA LYS A 548 2.44 20.97 -3.64
C LYS A 548 2.27 22.02 -2.53
N PRO A 549 1.94 23.27 -2.89
CA PRO A 549 1.97 24.40 -1.97
C PRO A 549 1.08 24.25 -0.74
N GLU A 550 -0.07 23.58 -0.89
CA GLU A 550 -1.02 23.27 0.17
C GLU A 550 -0.44 22.37 1.26
N GLU A 551 0.60 21.59 0.93
CA GLU A 551 1.36 20.77 1.89
C GLU A 551 2.74 21.40 2.20
N GLY A 552 3.01 22.60 1.71
CA GLY A 552 4.29 23.27 1.90
C GLY A 552 5.47 22.58 1.23
N ILE A 553 5.24 21.87 0.12
CA ILE A 553 6.28 21.16 -0.65
C ILE A 553 6.66 22.01 -1.85
N TYR A 554 7.95 22.33 -2.01
CA TYR A 554 8.46 23.23 -3.05
C TYR A 554 9.81 22.76 -3.60
N GLY A 555 10.11 23.12 -4.84
CA GLY A 555 11.42 22.88 -5.45
C GLY A 555 11.79 21.40 -5.56
N THR A 556 10.84 20.57 -6.00
CA THR A 556 10.96 19.10 -6.05
C THR A 556 11.67 18.65 -7.33
N GLY A 557 12.96 18.39 -7.27
CA GLY A 557 13.72 17.95 -8.44
C GLY A 557 15.00 17.22 -8.10
N HIS A 558 15.84 17.05 -9.12
CA HIS A 558 17.04 16.22 -9.13
C HIS A 558 16.79 14.86 -8.52
N ASN A 559 16.33 13.93 -9.35
CA ASN A 559 15.85 12.65 -8.89
C ASN A 559 16.71 11.49 -9.37
N SER A 560 16.58 10.38 -8.67
CA SER A 560 16.94 9.03 -9.10
C SER A 560 15.76 8.09 -8.87
N THR A 561 15.87 6.81 -9.25
CA THR A 561 14.80 5.82 -9.03
C THR A 561 15.36 4.49 -8.62
N VAL A 562 14.68 3.79 -7.70
CA VAL A 562 15.00 2.41 -7.34
C VAL A 562 13.80 1.49 -7.55
N LYS A 563 14.08 0.31 -8.09
CA LYS A 563 13.12 -0.79 -8.18
C LYS A 563 13.31 -1.72 -6.99
N ARG A 564 12.22 -2.08 -6.30
CA ARG A 564 12.26 -3.07 -5.23
C ARG A 564 12.72 -4.43 -5.81
N PRO A 565 13.72 -5.09 -5.20
CA PRO A 565 14.23 -6.37 -5.69
C PRO A 565 13.11 -7.41 -5.84
N GLY A 566 13.08 -8.07 -7.01
CA GLY A 566 12.11 -9.11 -7.32
C GLY A 566 10.67 -8.66 -7.52
N LYS A 567 10.37 -7.35 -7.51
CA LYS A 567 9.03 -6.80 -7.78
C LYS A 567 9.07 -5.70 -8.82
N ASP A 568 8.00 -5.52 -9.59
CA ASP A 568 7.83 -4.34 -10.45
C ASP A 568 7.24 -3.16 -9.67
N GLU A 569 7.92 -2.80 -8.59
CA GLU A 569 7.53 -1.74 -7.65
C GLU A 569 8.66 -0.72 -7.60
N TRP A 570 8.35 0.55 -7.88
CA TRP A 570 9.34 1.60 -8.10
C TRP A 570 9.15 2.76 -7.14
N TYR A 571 10.27 3.38 -6.79
CA TYR A 571 10.34 4.56 -5.96
C TYR A 571 11.19 5.60 -6.67
N ILE A 572 10.77 6.86 -6.58
CA ILE A 572 11.57 8.02 -6.96
C ILE A 572 12.21 8.60 -5.70
N VAL A 573 13.49 8.90 -5.76
CA VAL A 573 14.23 9.59 -4.70
C VAL A 573 14.62 10.95 -5.25
N TYR A 574 14.35 12.02 -4.52
CA TYR A 574 14.52 13.39 -5.02
C TYR A 574 14.83 14.35 -3.86
N HIS A 575 15.16 15.61 -4.14
CA HIS A 575 15.22 16.62 -3.10
C HIS A 575 14.10 17.65 -3.22
N ARG A 576 13.79 18.32 -2.11
CA ARG A 576 12.92 19.50 -2.07
C ARG A 576 13.52 20.58 -1.17
N PHE A 577 12.94 21.77 -1.15
CA PHE A 577 13.31 22.78 -0.15
C PHE A 577 13.05 22.25 1.26
N TYR A 578 13.95 22.57 2.19
CA TYR A 578 13.77 22.27 3.60
C TYR A 578 12.39 22.73 4.10
N ARG A 579 11.69 21.89 4.85
CA ARG A 579 10.36 22.22 5.39
C ARG A 579 10.41 22.55 6.88
N PRO A 580 9.54 23.47 7.35
CA PRO A 580 8.61 24.31 6.58
C PRO A 580 9.24 25.61 6.04
N ASP A 581 10.48 25.91 6.42
CA ASP A 581 11.03 27.26 6.32
C ASP A 581 11.78 27.59 5.03
N GLY A 582 12.17 26.57 4.24
CA GLY A 582 12.99 26.71 3.04
C GLY A 582 12.43 27.72 2.05
N ILE A 583 11.12 27.74 1.83
CA ILE A 583 10.46 28.70 0.93
C ILE A 583 10.67 30.18 1.34
N ARG A 584 10.98 30.45 2.61
CA ARG A 584 11.22 31.80 3.14
C ARG A 584 12.70 32.19 3.11
N MET A 585 13.59 31.29 2.67
CA MET A 585 15.05 31.51 2.69
C MET A 585 15.57 32.27 1.46
N GLY A 586 14.71 32.61 0.49
CA GLY A 586 15.13 33.22 -0.77
C GLY A 586 16.04 32.28 -1.56
N GLU A 587 17.12 32.80 -2.14
CA GLU A 587 18.09 31.96 -2.87
C GLU A 587 18.71 30.85 -2.01
N ALA A 588 18.76 31.03 -0.69
CA ALA A 588 19.33 30.02 0.19
C ALA A 588 18.52 28.72 0.26
N ALA A 589 17.26 28.74 -0.17
CA ALA A 589 16.46 27.53 -0.33
C ALA A 589 17.12 26.49 -1.25
N GLY A 590 17.80 26.95 -2.30
CA GLY A 590 18.46 26.07 -3.27
C GLY A 590 19.73 25.40 -2.76
N TYR A 591 20.25 25.78 -1.60
CA TYR A 591 21.33 25.09 -0.90
C TYR A 591 20.96 24.74 0.55
N HIS A 592 19.67 24.63 0.85
CA HIS A 592 19.10 24.08 2.09
C HIS A 592 17.95 23.14 1.71
N ARG A 593 18.31 22.02 1.08
CA ARG A 593 17.38 21.02 0.58
C ARG A 593 17.38 19.77 1.46
N GLU A 594 16.32 18.98 1.33
CA GLU A 594 16.12 17.73 2.06
C GLU A 594 15.73 16.61 1.09
N VAL A 595 16.22 15.40 1.34
CA VAL A 595 16.00 14.22 0.49
C VAL A 595 14.68 13.54 0.84
N CYS A 596 13.90 13.20 -0.18
CA CYS A 596 12.58 12.58 -0.09
C CYS A 596 12.51 11.32 -0.96
N ILE A 597 11.57 10.42 -0.63
CA ILE A 597 11.25 9.24 -1.42
C ILE A 597 9.73 9.11 -1.52
N ASP A 598 9.22 8.86 -2.73
CA ASP A 598 7.82 8.55 -2.96
C ASP A 598 7.66 7.42 -3.97
N LYS A 599 6.49 6.77 -3.96
CA LYS A 599 6.19 5.68 -4.89
C LYS A 599 6.00 6.23 -6.30
N MET A 600 6.64 5.59 -7.28
CA MET A 600 6.49 5.90 -8.71
C MET A 600 5.69 4.79 -9.39
N ASN A 601 4.58 5.16 -10.03
CA ASN A 601 3.69 4.20 -10.70
C ASN A 601 3.63 4.48 -12.20
N PHE A 602 3.23 3.45 -12.95
CA PHE A 602 3.15 3.50 -14.40
C PHE A 602 1.75 3.11 -14.86
N ARG A 603 1.27 3.76 -15.92
CA ARG A 603 0.05 3.34 -16.64
C ARG A 603 0.34 2.06 -17.44
N ALA A 604 -0.74 1.43 -17.91
CA ALA A 604 -0.65 0.21 -18.71
C ALA A 604 0.13 0.39 -20.03
N ASP A 605 0.08 1.59 -20.62
CA ASP A 605 0.84 1.96 -21.83
C ASP A 605 2.32 2.25 -21.57
N GLY A 606 2.76 2.18 -20.31
CA GLY A 606 4.12 2.45 -19.88
C GLY A 606 4.42 3.91 -19.54
N THR A 607 3.49 4.85 -19.75
CA THR A 607 3.69 6.24 -19.29
C THR A 607 3.73 6.33 -17.77
N ILE A 608 4.47 7.30 -17.23
CA ILE A 608 4.59 7.52 -15.78
C ILE A 608 3.35 8.25 -15.27
N ILE A 609 2.77 7.76 -14.18
CA ILE A 609 1.71 8.47 -13.43
C ILE A 609 2.40 9.54 -12.58
N PRO A 610 1.92 10.81 -12.57
CA PRO A 610 2.47 11.85 -11.71
C PRO A 610 2.61 11.37 -10.26
N VAL A 611 3.78 11.61 -9.69
CA VAL A 611 4.13 11.21 -8.34
C VAL A 611 3.38 12.09 -7.36
N VAL A 612 2.80 11.46 -6.34
CA VAL A 612 2.17 12.17 -5.22
C VAL A 612 3.25 12.39 -4.16
N SER A 613 3.86 13.58 -4.17
CA SER A 613 4.81 13.99 -3.13
C SER A 613 4.13 13.98 -1.76
N THR A 614 4.75 13.34 -0.77
CA THR A 614 4.23 13.27 0.60
C THR A 614 5.00 14.20 1.56
N PRO A 615 4.33 14.73 2.60
CA PRO A 615 4.94 15.70 3.52
C PRO A 615 6.08 15.13 4.35
#